data_AF-A0A4Y5MZD4-F1
#
_entry.id   AF-A0A4Y5MZD4-F1
#
_cell.length_a   1.000
_cell.length_b   1.000
_cell.length_c   1.000
_cell.angle_alpha   90.00
_cell.angle_beta   90.00
_cell.angle_gamma   90.00
#
_symmetry.space_group_name_H-M   'P 1'
#
loop_
_entity.id
_entity.type
_entity.pdbx_description
1 polymer ?
#
loop_
_entity_poly.entity_id
_entity_poly.type
_entity_poly.pdbx_seq_one_letter_code
_entity_poly.pdbx_strand_id
1 'polypeptide(L)'
;MIIYNAIKKNGYGKFILEILEYCSSSELLERENYYIKKFKPKYNILTEARSSIGYKHSEEALIKMRKKRKSLSEEVRKNISKAATGRVLSDEAKEKISKARTGIVLSVETRTKISKAIAEIQGVKVTVTNIQTGENKQYSTMTEAAKALNVSRTAVKKVIESGKLLKKIYNITIVS
;
A
#
# COMPACT_ATOMS: atom_id res chain seq x y z
N MET A 1 17.36 -4.96 -29.87
CA MET A 1 18.72 -5.48 -30.16
C MET A 1 18.82 -5.72 -31.67
N ILE A 2 19.96 -5.46 -32.30
CA ILE A 2 20.09 -5.43 -33.77
C ILE A 2 19.78 -6.81 -34.39
N ILE A 3 20.37 -7.88 -33.85
CA ILE A 3 20.12 -9.25 -34.31
C ILE A 3 18.65 -9.67 -34.18
N TYR A 4 18.00 -9.30 -33.08
CA TYR A 4 16.57 -9.58 -32.85
C TYR A 4 15.69 -9.00 -33.96
N ASN A 5 15.92 -7.75 -34.33
CA ASN A 5 15.16 -7.12 -35.41
C ASN A 5 15.42 -7.78 -36.77
N ALA A 6 16.66 -8.20 -37.02
CA ALA A 6 17.04 -8.88 -38.26
C ALA A 6 16.36 -10.25 -38.38
N ILE A 7 16.35 -11.05 -37.31
CA ILE A 7 15.65 -12.35 -37.27
C ILE A 7 14.14 -12.14 -37.41
N LYS A 8 13.56 -11.20 -36.66
CA LYS A 8 12.12 -10.89 -36.75
C LYS A 8 11.68 -10.50 -38.15
N LYS A 9 12.51 -9.76 -38.90
CA LYS A 9 12.21 -9.32 -40.26
C LYS A 9 12.40 -10.41 -41.31
N ASN A 10 13.45 -11.22 -41.18
CA ASN A 10 13.90 -12.13 -42.23
C ASN A 10 13.51 -13.60 -42.00
N GLY A 11 12.96 -13.92 -40.83
CA GLY A 11 12.63 -15.29 -40.42
C GLY A 11 13.86 -16.09 -39.99
N TYR A 12 13.62 -17.19 -39.27
CA TYR A 12 14.68 -18.04 -38.71
C TYR A 12 15.45 -18.83 -39.77
N GLY A 13 14.83 -19.20 -40.90
CA GLY A 13 15.47 -20.01 -41.95
C GLY A 13 16.65 -19.36 -42.65
N LYS A 14 16.91 -18.06 -42.42
CA LYS A 14 18.07 -17.33 -42.93
C LYS A 14 19.21 -17.19 -41.91
N PHE A 15 19.09 -17.84 -40.75
CA PHE A 15 20.06 -17.83 -39.67
C PHE A 15 20.37 -19.26 -39.23
N ILE A 16 21.61 -19.51 -38.85
CA ILE A 16 22.07 -20.78 -38.30
C ILE A 16 22.66 -20.50 -36.91
N LEU A 17 22.43 -21.40 -35.97
CA LEU A 17 23.11 -21.42 -34.67
C LEU A 17 24.18 -22.50 -34.72
N GLU A 18 25.42 -22.11 -34.45
CA GLU A 18 26.58 -23.00 -34.44
C GLU A 18 27.45 -22.69 -33.23
N ILE A 19 28.01 -23.74 -32.60
CA ILE A 19 28.91 -23.61 -31.46
C ILE A 19 30.33 -23.52 -32.01
N LEU A 20 30.98 -22.37 -31.82
CA LEU A 20 32.34 -22.14 -32.32
C LEU A 20 33.40 -22.84 -31.45
N GLU A 21 33.18 -22.91 -30.13
CA GLU A 21 34.13 -23.48 -29.18
C GLU A 21 33.47 -23.79 -27.83
N TYR A 22 33.91 -24.88 -27.20
CA TYR A 22 33.64 -25.16 -25.78
C TYR A 22 34.84 -24.69 -24.96
N CYS A 23 34.62 -23.83 -23.97
CA CYS A 23 35.67 -23.28 -23.12
C CYS A 23 35.23 -23.22 -21.65
N SER A 24 36.19 -23.06 -20.74
CA SER A 24 35.91 -22.87 -19.32
C SER A 24 35.35 -21.47 -19.03
N SER A 25 34.56 -21.32 -17.96
CA SER A 25 34.00 -20.01 -17.58
C SER A 25 35.06 -18.94 -17.31
N SER A 26 36.26 -19.34 -16.89
CA SER A 26 37.40 -18.43 -16.66
C SER A 26 37.94 -17.80 -17.95
N GLU A 27 37.82 -18.48 -19.08
CA GLU A 27 38.40 -18.07 -20.37
C GLU A 27 37.34 -17.43 -21.29
N LEU A 28 36.07 -17.50 -20.90
CA LEU A 28 34.92 -17.09 -21.73
C LEU A 28 35.08 -15.69 -22.33
N LEU A 29 35.49 -14.71 -21.52
CA LEU A 29 35.63 -13.32 -21.97
C LEU A 29 36.75 -13.15 -23.01
N GLU A 30 37.85 -13.88 -22.83
CA GLU A 30 38.99 -13.85 -23.75
C GLU A 30 38.63 -14.48 -25.10
N ARG A 31 38.02 -15.67 -25.06
CA ARG A 31 37.59 -16.40 -26.27
C ARG A 31 36.49 -15.65 -27.02
N GLU A 32 35.52 -15.07 -26.31
CA GLU A 32 34.50 -14.21 -26.91
C GLU A 32 35.14 -13.02 -27.64
N ASN A 33 36.09 -12.34 -26.99
CA ASN A 33 36.77 -11.20 -27.60
C ASN A 33 37.61 -11.61 -28.82
N TYR A 34 38.27 -12.78 -28.77
CA TYR A 34 39.01 -13.34 -29.89
C TYR A 34 38.11 -13.51 -31.13
N TYR A 35 36.94 -14.14 -30.98
CA TYR A 35 36.01 -14.35 -32.10
C TYR A 35 35.37 -13.06 -32.61
N ILE A 36 35.03 -12.11 -31.73
CA ILE A 36 34.53 -10.79 -32.14
C ILE A 36 35.58 -10.08 -32.99
N LYS A 37 36.85 -10.07 -32.57
CA LYS A 37 37.94 -9.43 -33.32
C LYS A 37 38.28 -10.14 -34.62
N LYS A 38 38.23 -11.48 -34.62
CA LYS A 38 38.51 -12.32 -35.80
C LYS A 38 37.46 -12.16 -36.89
N PHE A 39 36.17 -12.24 -36.53
CA PHE A 39 35.08 -12.26 -37.51
C PHE A 39 34.44 -10.89 -37.76
N LYS A 40 34.65 -9.91 -36.87
CA LYS A 40 34.06 -8.56 -36.95
C LYS A 40 32.56 -8.61 -37.29
N PRO A 41 31.75 -9.35 -36.51
CA PRO A 41 30.38 -9.66 -36.87
C PRO A 41 29.49 -8.41 -36.94
N LYS A 42 28.74 -8.27 -38.04
CA LYS A 42 27.87 -7.11 -38.32
C LYS A 42 26.78 -6.88 -37.26
N TYR A 43 26.31 -7.93 -36.60
CA TYR A 43 25.19 -7.85 -35.66
C TYR A 43 25.60 -7.56 -34.21
N ASN A 44 26.89 -7.63 -33.90
CA ASN A 44 27.40 -7.27 -32.58
C ASN A 44 27.44 -5.74 -32.44
N ILE A 45 26.91 -5.24 -31.32
CA ILE A 45 26.89 -3.80 -31.03
C ILE A 45 28.24 -3.36 -30.44
N LEU A 46 28.82 -4.21 -29.59
CA LEU A 46 30.13 -3.98 -29.00
C LEU A 46 31.20 -4.65 -29.85
N THR A 47 32.31 -3.95 -30.06
CA THR A 47 33.49 -4.44 -30.78
C THR A 47 34.44 -5.22 -29.88
N GLU A 48 34.19 -5.20 -28.57
CA GLU A 48 34.97 -5.92 -27.56
C GLU A 48 34.02 -6.62 -26.60
N ALA A 49 34.42 -7.82 -26.16
CA ALA A 49 33.66 -8.56 -25.17
C ALA A 49 33.71 -7.83 -23.82
N ARG A 50 32.58 -7.78 -23.11
CA ARG A 50 32.47 -7.19 -21.78
C ARG A 50 31.51 -7.99 -20.91
N SER A 51 31.88 -8.17 -19.65
CA SER A 51 30.97 -8.75 -18.65
C SER A 51 30.12 -7.66 -17.99
N SER A 52 28.82 -7.93 -17.83
CA SER A 52 27.94 -7.10 -17.01
C SER A 52 27.88 -7.56 -15.54
N ILE A 53 28.62 -8.62 -15.19
CA ILE A 53 28.67 -9.15 -13.83
C ILE A 53 29.24 -8.07 -12.91
N GLY A 54 28.50 -7.70 -11.87
CA GLY A 54 28.89 -6.67 -10.92
C GLY A 54 28.74 -5.23 -11.43
N TYR A 55 28.24 -5.02 -12.65
CA TYR A 55 28.02 -3.67 -13.17
C TYR A 55 26.96 -2.94 -12.34
N LYS A 56 27.31 -1.74 -11.86
CA LYS A 56 26.40 -0.82 -11.17
C LYS A 56 26.21 0.43 -12.03
N HIS A 57 24.97 0.85 -12.16
CA HIS A 57 24.66 2.14 -12.79
C HIS A 57 25.23 3.29 -11.95
N SER A 58 25.69 4.35 -12.64
CA SER A 58 26.01 5.61 -11.96
C SER A 58 24.75 6.26 -11.39
N GLU A 59 24.92 7.09 -10.36
CA GLU A 59 23.81 7.85 -9.77
C GLU A 59 23.08 8.72 -10.82
N GLU A 60 23.83 9.33 -11.72
CA GLU A 60 23.27 10.11 -12.83
C GLU A 60 22.38 9.27 -13.75
N ALA A 61 22.82 8.05 -14.09
CA ALA A 61 22.04 7.12 -14.90
C ALA A 61 20.77 6.69 -14.17
N LEU A 62 20.87 6.39 -12.87
CA LEU A 62 19.72 6.06 -12.02
C LEU A 62 18.72 7.22 -11.96
N ILE A 63 19.18 8.45 -11.78
CA ILE A 63 18.33 9.66 -11.80
C ILE A 63 17.63 9.79 -13.15
N LYS A 64 18.36 9.64 -14.26
CA LYS A 64 17.77 9.72 -15.60
C LYS A 64 16.72 8.63 -15.83
N MET A 65 16.99 7.40 -15.40
CA MET A 65 16.03 6.30 -15.46
C MET A 65 14.78 6.57 -14.61
N ARG A 66 14.95 7.11 -13.40
CA ARG A 66 13.85 7.53 -12.52
C ARG A 66 13.01 8.64 -13.16
N LYS A 67 13.64 9.67 -13.72
CA LYS A 67 12.93 10.77 -14.43
C LYS A 67 12.17 10.28 -15.66
N LYS A 68 12.69 9.26 -16.35
CA LYS A 68 12.05 8.68 -17.54
C LYS A 68 10.91 7.72 -17.20
N ARG A 69 10.81 7.23 -15.95
CA ARG A 69 9.63 6.50 -15.49
C ARG A 69 8.45 7.46 -15.47
N LYS A 70 7.56 7.33 -16.45
CA LYS A 70 6.30 8.07 -16.46
C LYS A 70 5.57 7.77 -15.15
N SER A 71 5.08 8.82 -14.49
CA SER A 71 4.05 8.64 -13.47
C SER A 71 2.89 7.87 -14.11
N LEU A 72 2.41 6.85 -13.41
CA LEU A 72 1.23 6.13 -13.85
C LEU A 72 0.08 7.14 -14.00
N SER A 73 -0.66 7.06 -15.10
CA SER A 73 -1.87 7.86 -15.27
C SER A 73 -2.86 7.54 -14.15
N GLU A 74 -3.78 8.46 -13.88
CA GLU A 74 -4.81 8.25 -12.87
C GLU A 74 -5.64 7.00 -13.15
N GLU A 75 -5.92 6.74 -14.43
CA GLU A 75 -6.63 5.53 -14.88
C GLU A 75 -5.86 4.25 -14.53
N VAL A 76 -4.54 4.21 -14.78
CA VAL A 76 -3.71 3.05 -14.44
C VAL A 76 -3.63 2.87 -12.93
N ARG A 77 -3.51 3.96 -12.16
CA ARG A 77 -3.56 3.89 -10.68
C ARG A 77 -4.89 3.36 -10.17
N LYS A 78 -6.00 3.81 -10.77
CA LYS A 78 -7.35 3.34 -10.44
C LYS A 78 -7.51 1.85 -10.74
N ASN A 79 -6.98 1.37 -11.87
CA ASN A 79 -7.05 -0.04 -12.24
C ASN A 79 -6.20 -0.92 -11.30
N ILE A 80 -5.01 -0.46 -10.91
CA ILE A 80 -4.20 -1.13 -9.88
C ILE A 80 -4.94 -1.19 -8.54
N SER A 81 -5.56 -0.08 -8.13
CA SER A 81 -6.36 -0.02 -6.91
C SER A 81 -7.57 -0.96 -6.96
N LYS A 82 -8.31 -1.00 -8.07
CA LYS A 82 -9.41 -1.93 -8.29
C LYS A 82 -8.95 -3.39 -8.20
N ALA A 83 -7.83 -3.74 -8.85
CA ALA A 83 -7.27 -5.08 -8.80
C ALA A 83 -6.80 -5.48 -7.39
N ALA A 84 -6.38 -4.52 -6.56
CA ALA A 84 -6.00 -4.76 -5.17
C ALA A 84 -7.21 -4.81 -4.21
N THR A 85 -8.36 -4.28 -4.63
CA THR A 85 -9.57 -4.24 -3.80
C THR A 85 -10.10 -5.66 -3.58
N GLY A 86 -10.44 -6.00 -2.34
CA GLY A 86 -10.96 -7.33 -1.98
C GLY A 86 -9.88 -8.41 -1.79
N ARG A 87 -8.60 -8.07 -1.93
CA ARG A 87 -7.51 -9.01 -1.61
C ARG A 87 -7.47 -9.28 -0.11
N VAL A 88 -7.62 -10.54 0.28
CA VAL A 88 -7.48 -10.99 1.66
C VAL A 88 -6.02 -11.37 1.92
N LEU A 89 -5.44 -10.82 3.00
CA LEU A 89 -4.11 -11.19 3.47
C LEU A 89 -4.15 -12.58 4.12
N SER A 90 -3.09 -13.38 3.94
CA SER A 90 -2.89 -14.61 4.69
C SER A 90 -2.70 -14.30 6.18
N ASP A 91 -2.96 -15.28 7.03
CA ASP A 91 -2.86 -15.10 8.49
C ASP A 91 -1.40 -14.84 8.92
N GLU A 92 -0.43 -15.50 8.29
CA GLU A 92 1.00 -15.22 8.49
C GLU A 92 1.34 -13.76 8.16
N ALA A 93 0.80 -13.21 7.06
CA ALA A 93 1.04 -11.82 6.68
C ALA A 93 0.38 -10.84 7.67
N LYS A 94 -0.82 -11.14 8.15
CA LYS A 94 -1.49 -10.34 9.20
C LYS A 94 -0.66 -10.33 10.48
N GLU A 95 -0.15 -11.48 10.90
CA GLU A 95 0.67 -11.60 12.11
C GLU A 95 1.97 -10.79 12.00
N LYS A 96 2.66 -10.87 10.86
CA LYS A 96 3.87 -10.09 10.61
C LYS A 96 3.61 -8.57 10.64
N ILE A 97 2.49 -8.13 10.05
CA ILE A 97 2.08 -6.72 10.10
C ILE A 97 1.74 -6.30 11.54
N SER A 98 1.01 -7.14 12.27
CA SER A 98 0.65 -6.87 13.66
C SER A 98 1.90 -6.72 14.53
N LYS A 99 2.82 -7.68 14.50
CA LYS A 99 4.08 -7.64 15.25
C LYS A 99 4.90 -6.38 14.95
N ALA A 100 4.96 -5.98 13.68
CA ALA A 100 5.67 -4.76 13.29
C ALA A 100 4.99 -3.46 13.77
N ARG A 101 3.68 -3.48 14.02
CA ARG A 101 2.88 -2.32 14.44
C ARG A 101 2.73 -2.21 15.95
N THR A 102 2.80 -3.32 16.67
CA THR A 102 2.71 -3.34 18.14
C THR A 102 3.81 -2.46 18.76
N GLY A 103 3.42 -1.58 19.68
CA GLY A 103 4.35 -0.70 20.39
C GLY A 103 4.74 0.59 19.63
N ILE A 104 4.29 0.79 18.39
CA ILE A 104 4.55 2.06 17.69
C ILE A 104 3.76 3.19 18.34
N VAL A 105 4.50 4.15 18.91
CA VAL A 105 3.95 5.40 19.45
C VAL A 105 3.84 6.42 18.31
N LEU A 106 2.60 6.84 18.02
CA LEU A 106 2.34 7.94 17.07
C LEU A 106 3.06 9.23 17.49
N SER A 107 3.56 9.98 16.51
CA SER A 107 4.18 11.29 16.75
C SER A 107 3.21 12.27 17.39
N VAL A 108 3.76 13.25 18.13
CA VAL A 108 2.97 14.29 18.81
C VAL A 108 2.09 15.04 17.81
N GLU A 109 2.64 15.40 16.64
CA GLU A 109 1.88 16.05 15.56
C GLU A 109 0.70 15.21 15.06
N THR A 110 0.88 13.89 14.94
CA THR A 110 -0.20 13.01 14.49
C THR A 110 -1.26 12.88 15.57
N ARG A 111 -0.86 12.77 16.84
CA ARG A 111 -1.78 12.72 17.99
C ARG A 111 -2.62 13.99 18.09
N THR A 112 -2.02 15.17 17.92
CA THR A 112 -2.77 16.44 17.99
C THR A 112 -3.77 16.59 16.85
N LYS A 113 -3.41 16.19 15.62
CA LYS A 113 -4.35 16.16 14.48
C LYS A 113 -5.54 15.25 14.75
N ILE A 114 -5.29 14.06 15.30
CA ILE A 114 -6.37 13.13 15.69
C ILE A 114 -7.26 13.75 16.77
N SER A 115 -6.67 14.32 17.83
CA SER A 115 -7.45 14.96 18.91
C SER A 115 -8.30 16.13 18.42
N LYS A 116 -7.77 16.97 17.52
CA LYS A 116 -8.53 18.07 16.91
C LYS A 116 -9.70 17.55 16.08
N ALA A 117 -9.46 16.57 15.21
CA ALA A 117 -10.51 15.96 14.41
C ALA A 117 -11.61 15.33 15.28
N ILE A 118 -11.25 14.72 16.41
CA ILE A 118 -12.22 14.18 17.37
C ILE A 118 -13.02 15.29 18.07
N ALA A 119 -12.37 16.40 18.43
CA ALA A 119 -13.03 17.54 19.06
C ALA A 119 -14.01 18.27 18.12
N GLU A 120 -13.72 18.27 16.82
CA GLU A 120 -14.59 18.83 15.78
C GLU A 120 -15.85 17.97 15.52
N ILE A 121 -15.80 16.68 15.85
CA ILE A 121 -16.98 15.81 15.73
C ILE A 121 -17.98 16.19 16.83
N GLN A 122 -19.03 16.91 16.45
CA GLN A 122 -20.18 17.15 17.33
C GLN A 122 -20.87 15.81 17.63
N GLY A 123 -20.98 15.48 18.91
CA GLY A 123 -21.71 14.31 19.35
C GLY A 123 -23.23 14.47 19.22
N VAL A 124 -23.94 13.36 19.33
CA VAL A 124 -25.41 13.34 19.32
C VAL A 124 -25.93 13.81 20.68
N LYS A 125 -26.71 14.90 20.67
CA LYS A 125 -27.38 15.44 21.84
C LYS A 125 -28.46 14.49 22.33
N VAL A 126 -28.56 14.30 23.64
CA VAL A 126 -29.56 13.40 24.24
C VAL A 126 -30.26 14.06 25.42
N THR A 127 -31.57 13.82 25.53
CA THR A 127 -32.38 14.20 26.70
C THR A 127 -32.60 12.97 27.56
N VAL A 128 -32.32 13.11 28.85
CA VAL A 128 -32.61 12.10 29.88
C VAL A 128 -33.76 12.61 30.73
N THR A 129 -34.86 11.87 30.71
CA THR A 129 -36.09 12.16 31.48
C THR A 129 -36.23 11.15 32.61
N ASN A 130 -36.29 11.62 33.85
CA ASN A 130 -36.63 10.78 35.00
C ASN A 130 -38.15 10.66 35.14
N ILE A 131 -38.70 9.44 35.03
CA ILE A 131 -40.15 9.23 35.11
C ILE A 131 -40.72 9.37 36.53
N GLN A 132 -39.88 9.27 37.57
CA GLN A 132 -40.32 9.35 38.97
C GLN A 132 -40.38 10.78 39.49
N THR A 133 -39.46 11.64 39.05
CA THR A 133 -39.35 13.04 39.51
C THR A 133 -39.79 14.06 38.46
N GLY A 134 -39.99 13.65 37.21
CA GLY A 134 -40.30 14.54 36.09
C GLY A 134 -39.12 15.39 35.61
N GLU A 135 -37.92 15.18 36.17
CA GLU A 135 -36.74 15.97 35.81
C GLU A 135 -36.22 15.62 34.41
N ASN A 136 -35.98 16.67 33.61
CA ASN A 136 -35.38 16.57 32.27
C ASN A 136 -33.97 17.18 32.28
N LYS A 137 -32.98 16.42 31.84
CA LYS A 137 -31.59 16.90 31.67
C LYS A 137 -31.11 16.63 30.25
N GLN A 138 -30.58 17.66 29.61
CA GLN A 138 -29.99 17.55 28.28
C GLN A 138 -28.47 17.44 28.37
N TYR A 139 -27.90 16.57 27.54
CA TYR A 139 -26.46 16.35 27.43
C TYR A 139 -25.99 16.52 25.99
N SER A 140 -24.76 17.02 25.83
CA SER A 140 -24.19 17.28 24.51
C SER A 140 -23.83 16.01 23.75
N THR A 141 -23.53 14.91 24.49
CA THR A 141 -23.19 13.61 23.91
C THR A 141 -23.79 12.45 24.70
N MET A 142 -24.00 11.32 24.02
CA MET A 142 -24.37 10.06 24.68
C MET A 142 -23.35 9.61 25.75
N THR A 143 -22.05 9.92 25.56
CA THR A 143 -21.00 9.56 26.52
C THR A 143 -21.14 10.37 27.81
N GLU A 144 -21.53 11.63 27.71
CA GLU A 144 -21.74 12.52 28.84
C GLU A 144 -22.95 12.08 29.67
N ALA A 145 -24.07 11.77 29.02
CA ALA A 145 -25.24 11.18 29.67
C ALA A 145 -24.91 9.84 30.35
N ALA A 146 -24.10 9.01 29.69
CA ALA A 146 -23.68 7.72 30.25
C ALA A 146 -22.85 7.89 31.54
N LYS A 147 -21.93 8.86 31.57
CA LYS A 147 -21.15 9.22 32.78
C LYS A 147 -22.06 9.70 33.90
N ALA A 148 -23.00 10.62 33.61
CA ALA A 148 -23.92 11.16 34.61
C ALA A 148 -24.82 10.08 35.25
N LEU A 149 -25.18 9.06 34.47
CA LEU A 149 -26.02 7.94 34.93
C LEU A 149 -25.21 6.75 35.45
N ASN A 150 -23.88 6.86 35.45
CA ASN A 150 -22.91 5.81 35.78
C ASN A 150 -23.19 4.49 35.05
N VAL A 151 -23.36 4.57 33.72
CA VAL A 151 -23.57 3.42 32.83
C VAL A 151 -22.62 3.50 31.64
N SER A 152 -22.49 2.41 30.89
CA SER A 152 -21.72 2.43 29.65
C SER A 152 -22.45 3.20 28.54
N ARG A 153 -21.70 3.84 27.64
CA ARG A 153 -22.26 4.48 26.42
C ARG A 153 -23.13 3.50 25.62
N THR A 154 -22.73 2.23 25.57
CA THR A 154 -23.47 1.16 24.88
C THR A 154 -24.84 0.91 25.50
N ALA A 155 -24.97 1.00 26.82
CA ALA A 155 -26.25 0.88 27.50
C ALA A 155 -27.21 2.02 27.12
N VAL A 156 -26.70 3.26 27.07
CA VAL A 156 -27.48 4.42 26.61
C VAL A 156 -27.92 4.23 25.15
N LYS A 157 -27.03 3.75 24.28
CA LYS A 157 -27.36 3.45 22.87
C LYS A 157 -28.48 2.42 22.74
N LYS A 158 -28.35 1.29 23.44
CA LYS A 158 -29.37 0.23 23.43
C LYS A 158 -30.72 0.72 23.93
N VAL A 159 -30.74 1.59 24.93
CA VAL A 159 -31.98 2.18 25.47
C VAL A 159 -32.67 3.05 24.43
N ILE A 160 -31.91 3.89 23.72
CA ILE A 160 -32.45 4.72 22.62
C ILE A 160 -33.00 3.84 21.49
N GLU A 161 -32.27 2.78 21.10
CA GLU A 161 -32.69 1.87 20.00
C GLU A 161 -33.89 0.99 20.39
N SER A 162 -33.99 0.58 21.65
CA SER A 162 -35.05 -0.33 22.13
C SER A 162 -36.26 0.39 22.73
N GLY A 163 -36.18 1.70 22.97
CA GLY A 163 -37.21 2.49 23.66
C GLY A 163 -37.46 2.07 25.11
N LYS A 164 -36.60 1.22 25.69
CA LYS A 164 -36.74 0.71 27.06
C LYS A 164 -36.19 1.70 28.08
N LEU A 165 -36.77 1.72 29.27
CA LEU A 165 -36.28 2.54 30.38
C LEU A 165 -34.92 2.06 30.89
N LEU A 166 -33.94 2.97 30.98
CA LEU A 166 -32.67 2.70 31.66
C LEU A 166 -32.92 2.62 33.17
N LYS A 167 -32.44 1.53 33.80
CA LYS A 167 -32.67 1.23 35.23
C LYS A 167 -34.15 1.21 35.64
N LYS A 168 -35.07 1.04 34.68
CA LYS A 168 -36.54 1.18 34.86
C LYS A 168 -37.01 2.57 35.34
N ILE A 169 -36.15 3.60 35.26
CA ILE A 169 -36.41 4.94 35.83
C ILE A 169 -36.19 6.05 34.79
N TYR A 170 -35.22 5.90 33.89
CA TYR A 170 -34.83 6.97 32.97
C TYR A 170 -35.24 6.62 31.54
N ASN A 171 -35.99 7.53 30.90
CA ASN A 171 -36.20 7.51 29.46
C ASN A 171 -35.13 8.37 28.79
N ILE A 172 -34.57 7.92 27.67
CA ILE A 172 -33.52 8.65 26.96
C ILE A 172 -33.90 8.80 25.49
N THR A 173 -33.93 10.03 25.01
CA THR A 173 -34.29 10.35 23.62
C THR A 173 -33.19 11.20 22.97
N ILE A 174 -33.03 11.06 21.65
CA ILE A 174 -32.14 11.91 20.87
C ILE A 174 -32.83 13.26 20.67
N VAL A 175 -32.08 14.34 20.86
CA VAL A 175 -32.52 15.68 20.46
C VAL A 175 -32.09 15.86 19.01
N SER A 176 -33.08 15.87 18.11
CA SER A 176 -32.92 16.25 16.70
C SER A 176 -32.63 17.73 16.55
#